data_AF-A0A7Y9SXG7-F1
#
_entry.id   AF-A0A7Y9SXG7-F1
#
_cell.length_a   1.000
_cell.length_b   1.000
_cell.length_c   1.000
_cell.angle_alpha   90.00
_cell.angle_beta   90.00
_cell.angle_gamma   90.00
#
_symmetry.space_group_name_H-M   'P 1'
#
loop_
_entity.id
_entity.type
_entity.pdbx_description
1 polymer ?
#
loop_
_entity_poly.entity_id
_entity_poly.type
_entity_poly.pdbx_seq_one_letter_code
_entity_poly.pdbx_strand_id
1 'polypeptide(L)' 'MSSKHIHYLRREHARLDAEIDRESRRRLPDEVLIARLKKLKLAVKDQIAAWSNDTGGSRVA' A
#
# COMPACT_ATOMS: atom_id res chain seq x y z
N MET A 1 13.83 -4.96 11.59
CA MET A 1 12.38 -5.10 11.28
C MET A 1 12.14 -6.47 10.62
N SER A 2 11.09 -7.20 10.99
CA SER A 2 10.88 -8.62 10.61
C SER A 2 10.12 -8.80 9.29
N SER A 3 10.34 -9.90 8.55
CA SER A 3 9.59 -10.28 7.35
C SER A 3 8.06 -10.23 7.53
N LYS A 4 7.57 -10.39 8.76
CA LYS A 4 6.14 -10.22 9.09
C LYS A 4 5.61 -8.81 8.74
N HIS A 5 6.44 -7.78 8.88
CA HIS A 5 6.05 -6.40 8.59
C HIS A 5 5.85 -6.17 7.09
N ILE A 6 6.74 -6.69 6.23
CA ILE A 6 6.56 -6.57 4.78
C ILE A 6 5.33 -7.35 4.28
N HIS A 7 5.05 -8.52 4.86
CA HIS A 7 3.82 -9.27 4.56
C HIS A 7 2.56 -8.49 4.98
N TYR A 8 2.60 -7.84 6.14
CA TYR A 8 1.52 -6.98 6.60
C TYR A 8 1.28 -5.80 5.63
N LEU A 9 2.34 -5.07 5.24
CA LEU A 9 2.23 -3.95 4.31
C LEU A 9 1.66 -4.39 2.95
N ARG A 10 2.11 -5.54 2.42
CA ARG A 10 1.57 -6.10 1.17
C ARG A 10 0.09 -6.46 1.28
N ARG A 11 -0.32 -7.03 2.41
CA ARG A 11 -1.74 -7.34 2.66
C ARG A 11 -2.57 -6.07 2.73
N GLU A 12 -2.09 -5.04 3.42
CA GLU A 12 -2.80 -3.77 3.53
C GLU A 12 -2.90 -3.05 2.17
N HIS A 13 -1.84 -3.09 1.37
CA HIS A 13 -1.87 -2.60 -0.02
C HIS A 13 -2.96 -3.30 -0.85
N ALA A 14 -3.02 -4.65 -0.79
CA ALA A 14 -4.03 -5.42 -1.53
C ALA A 14 -5.46 -5.12 -1.04
N ARG A 15 -5.63 -4.89 0.27
CA ARG A 15 -6.92 -4.49 0.84
C ARG A 15 -7.37 -3.13 0.32
N LEU A 16 -6.48 -2.13 0.34
CA LEU A 16 -6.79 -0.79 -0.15
C LEU A 16 -7.16 -0.81 -1.64
N ASP A 17 -6.49 -1.65 -2.44
CA ASP A 17 -6.88 -1.87 -3.84
C ASP A 17 -8.28 -2.44 -4.00
N ALA A 18 -8.61 -3.49 -3.25
CA ALA A 18 -9.95 -4.08 -3.28
C ALA A 18 -11.04 -3.08 -2.85
N GLU A 19 -10.74 -2.20 -1.88
CA GLU A 19 -11.64 -1.12 -1.47
C GLU A 19 -11.82 -0.07 -2.57
N ILE A 20 -10.74 0.38 -3.22
CA ILE A 20 -10.82 1.30 -4.37
C ILE A 20 -11.67 0.71 -5.49
N ASP A 21 -11.43 -0.54 -5.86
CA ASP A 21 -12.17 -1.22 -6.93
C ASP A 21 -13.65 -1.40 -6.58
N ARG A 22 -13.96 -1.63 -5.30
CA ARG A 22 -15.35 -1.75 -4.84
C ARG A 22 -16.05 -0.39 -4.93
N GLU A 23 -15.43 0.68 -4.45
CA GLU A 23 -16.00 2.03 -4.47
C GLU A 23 -16.15 2.54 -5.91
N SER A 24 -15.18 2.28 -6.78
CA SER A 24 -15.18 2.70 -8.19
C SER A 24 -16.26 1.99 -9.02
N ARG A 25 -16.71 0.80 -8.59
CA ARG A 25 -17.79 0.04 -9.25
C ARG A 25 -19.19 0.42 -8.78
N ARG A 26 -19.32 1.32 -7.79
CA ARG A 26 -20.64 1.78 -7.32
C ARG A 26 -21.33 2.61 -8.38
N ARG A 27 -22.68 2.58 -8.40
CA ARG A 27 -23.50 3.40 -9.32
C ARG A 27 -23.24 4.91 -9.15
N LEU A 28 -22.95 5.34 -7.92
CA LEU A 28 -22.43 6.66 -7.60
C LEU A 28 -21.13 6.47 -6.80
N PRO A 29 -19.96 6.57 -7.43
CA PRO A 29 -18.68 6.52 -6.73
C PRO A 29 -18.50 7.74 -5.82
N ASP A 30 -17.95 7.52 -4.62
CA ASP A 30 -17.46 8.60 -3.78
C ASP A 30 -16.01 8.90 -4.16
N GLU A 31 -15.83 9.92 -5.00
CA GLU A 31 -14.52 10.33 -5.50
C GLU A 31 -13.57 10.81 -4.39
N VAL A 32 -14.11 11.40 -3.32
CA VAL A 32 -13.30 11.85 -2.17
C VAL A 32 -12.77 10.65 -1.40
N LEU A 33 -13.61 9.64 -1.18
CA LEU A 33 -13.20 8.38 -0.58
C LEU A 33 -12.17 7.66 -1.45
N ILE A 34 -12.39 7.57 -2.76
CA ILE A 34 -11.43 6.95 -3.69
C ILE A 34 -10.08 7.67 -3.67
N ALA A 35 -10.07 9.00 -3.69
CA ALA A 35 -8.84 9.78 -3.59
C ALA A 35 -8.10 9.53 -2.27
N ARG A 36 -8.84 9.45 -1.16
CA ARG A 36 -8.28 9.13 0.16
C ARG A 36 -7.67 7.72 0.19
N LEU A 37 -8.38 6.72 -0.34
CA LEU A 37 -7.90 5.34 -0.42
C LEU A 37 -6.64 5.24 -1.29
N LYS A 38 -6.60 5.93 -2.44
CA LYS A 38 -5.41 6.00 -3.30
C LYS A 38 -4.20 6.62 -2.58
N LYS A 39 -4.42 7.68 -1.79
CA LYS A 39 -3.35 8.30 -0.99
C LYS A 39 -2.80 7.35 0.07
N LEU A 40 -3.67 6.60 0.75
CA LEU A 40 -3.26 5.57 1.71
C LEU A 40 -2.48 4.45 1.01
N LYS A 41 -2.95 3.98 -0.14
CA LYS A 41 -2.26 2.96 -0.95
C LYS A 41 -0.86 3.42 -1.34
N LEU A 42 -0.73 4.67 -1.78
CA LEU A 42 0.56 5.26 -2.13
C LEU A 42 1.52 5.27 -0.93
N ALA A 43 1.06 5.70 0.25
CA ALA A 43 1.89 5.69 1.46
C ALA A 43 2.38 4.27 1.83
N VAL A 44 1.52 3.26 1.71
CA VAL A 44 1.92 1.86 1.96
C VAL A 44 2.94 1.38 0.92
N LYS A 45 2.76 1.75 -0.36
CA LYS A 45 3.72 1.44 -1.42
C LYS A 45 5.08 2.08 -1.16
N ASP A 46 5.10 3.33 -0.70
CA ASP A 46 6.33 4.04 -0.37
C ASP A 46 7.05 3.39 0.82
N GLN A 47 6.30 2.92 1.84
CA GLN A 47 6.86 2.15 2.95
C GLN A 47 7.49 0.82 2.49
N ILE A 48 6.82 0.10 1.57
CA ILE A 48 7.35 -1.14 0.97
C ILE A 48 8.65 -0.83 0.20
N ALA A 49 8.66 0.24 -0.60
CA ALA A 49 9.81 0.64 -1.40
C ALA A 49 11.00 1.03 -0.51
N ALA A 50 10.76 1.86 0.51
CA ALA A 50 11.77 2.24 1.50
C ALA A 50 12.39 1.00 2.17
N TRP A 51 11.56 0.03 2.56
CA TRP A 51 12.04 -1.21 3.20
C TRP A 51 12.85 -2.11 2.24
N SER A 52 12.43 -2.19 0.98
CA SER A 52 13.17 -2.93 -0.04
C SER A 52 14.55 -2.32 -0.27
N ASN A 53 14.65 -0.99 -0.26
CA ASN A 53 15.93 -0.28 -0.40
C ASN A 53 16.81 -0.45 0.85
N ASP A 54 16.23 -0.42 2.05
CA ASP A 54 16.93 -0.65 3.32
C ASP A 54 17.52 -2.07 3.42
N THR A 55 16.74 -3.08 3.03
CA THR A 55 17.20 -4.48 3.02
C THR A 55 18.30 -4.74 1.98
N GLY A 56 18.34 -3.93 0.90
CA GLY A 56 19.39 -3.98 -0.12
C GLY A 56 20.70 -3.31 0.29
N GLY A 57 20.66 -2.33 1.20
CA GLY A 57 21.84 -1.57 1.65
C GLY A 57 22.72 -2.28 2.69
N SER A 58 22.21 -3.31 3.38
CA SER A 58 22.95 -3.98 4.47
C SER A 58 23.96 -5.05 4.01
N ARG A 59 24.25 -5.19 2.71
CA ARG A 59 25.20 -6.19 2.17
C ARG A 59 26.58 -5.64 1.78
N VAL A 60 26.88 -4.38 2.07
CA VAL A 60 28.19 -3.78 1.75
C VAL A 60 28.68 -2.86 2.88
N ALA A 61 29.45 -3.44 3.82
CA ALA A 61 30.59 -2.84 4.53
C ALA A 61 31.23 -3.89 5.44
#